data_AF-T0ZD46-F1
#
_entry.id   AF-T0ZD46-F1
#
_cell.length_a   1.000
_cell.length_b   1.000
_cell.length_c   1.000
_cell.angle_alpha   90.00
_cell.angle_beta   90.00
_cell.angle_gamma   90.00
#
_symmetry.space_group_name_H-M   'P 1'
#
loop_
_entity.id
_entity.type
_entity.pdbx_description
1 polymer ?
#
loop_
_entity_poly.entity_id
_entity_poly.type
_entity_poly.pdbx_seq_one_letter_code
_entity_poly.pdbx_strand_id
1 'polypeptide(L)'
;MTTRALGEPHGDAVSVEGGSPPTIGSAARAPGTTVEVRDLFYRTPARRKFLRTPASEGLRTLQMLQRVYLAHPGIDLTFVQDGEVRFRLPPLPDLPAAAREVFPDALGEGAFPFQGSGGPGLWIEGVASPPSFSRGNADGIVLLVNGRPFSSRSLQEGIRYAYRELLPRGRYPVVVAHLRADPSRVDVNVHPTKREVRFEDEAALRDALQHLLHGALRDQPRTSGLSQGASGPLPFVLPEPSGDRSRARGAPLPLPLSLGGTA
;
A
#
# COMPACT_ATOMS: atom_id res chain seq x y z
N MET A 1 -3.45 12.71 -19.79
CA MET A 1 -2.20 11.97 -19.53
C MET A 1 -1.09 12.59 -20.35
N THR A 2 0.11 12.76 -19.80
CA THR A 2 1.30 13.12 -20.57
C THR A 2 2.40 12.08 -20.35
N THR A 3 3.09 11.67 -21.39
CA THR A 3 4.11 10.61 -21.31
C THR A 3 5.29 10.88 -22.24
N ARG A 4 6.44 10.31 -21.90
CA ARG A 4 7.63 10.28 -22.77
C ARG A 4 8.46 9.06 -22.40
N ALA A 5 8.67 8.17 -23.36
CA ALA A 5 9.52 7.00 -23.17
C ALA A 5 11.00 7.41 -23.05
N LEU A 6 11.81 6.56 -22.44
CA LEU A 6 13.24 6.77 -22.35
C LEU A 6 13.86 6.73 -23.76
N GLY A 7 14.70 7.70 -24.09
CA GLY A 7 15.35 7.80 -25.41
C GLY A 7 14.53 8.57 -26.47
N GLU A 8 13.23 8.78 -26.26
CA GLU A 8 12.40 9.52 -27.22
C GLU A 8 12.65 11.04 -27.14
N PRO A 9 12.77 11.75 -28.27
CA PRO A 9 13.08 13.18 -28.28
C PRO A 9 11.89 14.04 -27.86
N HIS A 10 10.66 13.54 -28.02
CA HIS A 10 9.42 14.27 -27.75
C HIS A 10 8.49 13.45 -26.87
N GLY A 11 7.63 14.13 -26.11
CA GLY A 11 6.57 13.49 -25.34
C GLY A 11 5.20 13.72 -25.99
N ASP A 12 4.24 12.91 -25.58
CA ASP A 12 2.86 12.96 -26.04
C ASP A 12 1.93 13.37 -24.90
N ALA A 13 0.91 14.15 -25.24
CA ALA A 13 -0.28 14.39 -24.45
C ALA A 13 -1.44 13.58 -25.04
N VAL A 14 -2.10 12.80 -24.20
CA VAL A 14 -3.32 12.06 -24.53
C VAL A 14 -4.44 12.56 -23.63
N SER A 15 -5.53 13.04 -24.21
CA SER A 15 -6.74 13.45 -23.49
C SER A 15 -7.93 12.61 -23.90
N VAL A 16 -8.76 12.23 -22.92
CA VAL A 16 -9.98 11.44 -23.13
C VAL A 16 -11.08 12.06 -22.29
N GLU A 17 -12.20 12.44 -22.91
CA GLU A 17 -13.32 13.04 -22.21
C GLU A 17 -14.54 12.11 -22.22
N GLY A 18 -14.77 11.45 -21.09
CA GLY A 18 -15.97 10.64 -20.86
C GLY A 18 -16.21 9.49 -21.84
N GLY A 19 -15.15 8.95 -22.44
CA GLY A 19 -15.22 7.82 -23.38
C GLY A 19 -15.28 8.23 -24.85
N SER A 20 -15.09 9.53 -25.17
CA SER A 20 -14.77 9.93 -26.54
C SER A 20 -13.47 9.26 -27.02
N PRO A 21 -13.24 9.17 -28.34
CA PRO A 21 -11.92 8.81 -28.84
C PRO A 21 -10.83 9.70 -28.23
N PRO A 22 -9.63 9.14 -27.96
CA PRO A 22 -8.52 9.92 -27.42
C PRO A 22 -8.06 10.98 -28.42
N THR A 23 -7.81 12.18 -27.94
CA THR A 23 -7.05 13.19 -28.69
C THR A 23 -5.58 13.08 -28.31
N ILE A 24 -4.71 13.08 -29.31
CA ILE A 24 -3.25 12.96 -29.15
C ILE A 24 -2.63 14.26 -29.64
N GLY A 25 -1.73 14.83 -28.84
CA GLY A 25 -0.95 16.00 -29.19
C GLY A 25 0.45 15.91 -28.59
N SER A 26 1.30 16.89 -28.88
CA SER A 26 2.66 16.92 -28.35
C SER A 26 2.74 17.51 -26.94
N ALA A 27 3.69 17.04 -26.13
CA ALA A 27 3.96 17.54 -24.79
C ALA A 27 5.47 17.64 -24.51
N ALA A 28 5.91 18.78 -23.99
CA ALA A 28 7.26 18.92 -23.47
C ALA A 28 7.34 18.39 -22.03
N ARG A 29 8.07 17.28 -21.80
CA ARG A 29 8.28 16.71 -20.47
C ARG A 29 9.54 15.85 -20.37
N ALA A 30 10.02 15.63 -19.15
CA ALA A 30 11.05 14.63 -18.84
C ALA A 30 10.53 13.19 -19.07
N PRO A 31 11.40 12.15 -19.10
CA PRO A 31 10.94 10.77 -19.26
C PRO A 31 10.00 10.36 -18.11
N GLY A 32 9.04 9.48 -18.39
CA GLY A 32 8.10 8.93 -17.40
C GLY A 32 6.65 9.09 -17.84
N THR A 33 5.70 9.14 -16.91
CA THR A 33 4.28 9.36 -17.23
C THR A 33 3.58 10.13 -16.11
N THR A 34 2.66 11.02 -16.49
CA THR A 34 1.77 11.74 -15.58
C THR A 34 0.33 11.49 -16.01
N VAL A 35 -0.46 10.91 -15.12
CA VAL A 35 -1.89 10.66 -15.34
C VAL A 35 -2.68 11.62 -14.45
N GLU A 36 -3.60 12.35 -15.07
CA GLU A 36 -4.51 13.26 -14.37
C GLU A 36 -5.94 12.79 -14.61
N VAL A 37 -6.72 12.69 -13.53
CA VAL A 37 -8.13 12.31 -13.56
C VAL A 37 -8.91 13.41 -12.86
N ARG A 38 -9.81 14.07 -13.60
CA ARG A 38 -10.71 15.12 -13.09
C ARG A 38 -12.14 14.62 -13.08
N ASP A 39 -12.94 15.15 -12.17
CA ASP A 39 -14.38 14.91 -12.07
C ASP A 39 -14.75 13.41 -12.09
N LEU A 40 -14.10 12.62 -11.23
CA LEU A 40 -14.32 11.18 -11.16
C LEU A 40 -15.82 10.86 -11.02
N PHE A 41 -16.32 9.97 -11.89
CA PHE A 41 -17.72 9.56 -11.99
C PHE A 41 -18.72 10.62 -12.50
N TYR A 42 -18.30 11.72 -13.12
CA TYR A 42 -19.24 12.76 -13.60
C TYR A 42 -20.33 12.24 -14.56
N ARG A 43 -20.02 11.29 -15.45
CA ARG A 43 -21.00 10.63 -16.35
C ARG A 43 -21.79 9.48 -15.69
N THR A 44 -21.50 9.14 -14.44
CA THR A 44 -22.09 7.99 -13.74
C THR A 44 -22.60 8.41 -12.36
N PRO A 45 -23.71 9.17 -12.30
CA PRO A 45 -24.20 9.78 -11.06
C PRO A 45 -24.53 8.75 -9.97
N ALA A 46 -25.01 7.56 -10.36
CA ALA A 46 -25.21 6.45 -9.43
C ALA A 46 -23.89 6.07 -8.73
N ARG A 47 -22.77 5.92 -9.45
CA ARG A 47 -21.44 5.62 -8.88
C ARG A 47 -20.94 6.76 -8.00
N ARG A 48 -21.15 8.02 -8.42
CA ARG A 48 -20.78 9.21 -7.65
C ARG A 48 -21.46 9.24 -6.28
N LYS A 49 -22.73 8.79 -6.17
CA LYS A 49 -23.45 8.68 -4.90
C LYS A 49 -22.87 7.65 -3.93
N PHE A 50 -22.04 6.70 -4.38
CA PHE A 50 -21.37 5.73 -3.51
C PHE A 50 -20.05 6.24 -2.92
N LEU A 51 -19.54 7.39 -3.38
CA LEU A 51 -18.37 8.00 -2.77
C LEU A 51 -18.68 8.36 -1.32
N ARG A 52 -17.76 8.02 -0.42
CA ARG A 52 -17.83 8.45 0.98
C ARG A 52 -17.33 9.90 1.12
N THR A 53 -17.18 10.34 2.36
CA THR A 53 -16.56 11.64 2.65
C THR A 53 -15.16 11.72 2.07
N PRO A 54 -14.68 12.90 1.64
CA PRO A 54 -13.32 13.08 1.12
C PRO A 54 -12.25 12.50 2.05
N ALA A 55 -12.39 12.69 3.35
CA ALA A 55 -11.48 12.12 4.36
C ALA A 55 -11.45 10.57 4.33
N SER A 56 -12.62 9.92 4.16
CA SER A 56 -12.70 8.46 4.09
C SER A 56 -12.05 7.90 2.82
N GLU A 57 -12.26 8.57 1.68
CA GLU A 57 -11.65 8.15 0.41
C GLU A 57 -10.15 8.44 0.38
N GLY A 58 -9.71 9.55 0.98
CA GLY A 58 -8.30 9.86 1.21
C GLY A 58 -7.60 8.79 2.03
N LEU A 59 -8.21 8.35 3.14
CA LEU A 59 -7.68 7.24 3.96
C LEU A 59 -7.57 5.93 3.17
N ARG A 60 -8.58 5.59 2.35
CA ARG A 60 -8.54 4.39 1.50
C ARG A 60 -7.44 4.47 0.43
N THR A 61 -7.21 5.65 -0.11
CA THR A 61 -6.15 5.92 -1.09
C THR A 61 -4.78 5.74 -0.45
N LEU A 62 -4.58 6.36 0.73
CA LEU A 62 -3.39 6.18 1.56
C LEU A 62 -3.11 4.70 1.83
N GLN A 63 -4.10 3.95 2.33
CA GLN A 63 -3.95 2.52 2.61
C GLN A 63 -3.63 1.69 1.37
N MET A 64 -4.10 2.08 0.18
CA MET A 64 -3.75 1.41 -1.07
C MET A 64 -2.29 1.71 -1.46
N LEU A 65 -1.88 2.98 -1.39
CA LEU A 65 -0.52 3.41 -1.70
C LEU A 65 0.52 2.78 -0.77
N GLN A 66 0.22 2.69 0.54
CA GLN A 66 1.06 1.99 1.51
C GLN A 66 1.24 0.51 1.14
N ARG A 67 0.19 -0.18 0.69
CA ARG A 67 0.31 -1.57 0.23
C ARG A 67 1.18 -1.69 -1.02
N VAL A 68 1.07 -0.75 -1.95
CA VAL A 68 1.94 -0.71 -3.16
C VAL A 68 3.40 -0.50 -2.75
N TYR A 69 3.66 0.43 -1.83
CA TYR A 69 5.00 0.68 -1.30
C TYR A 69 5.58 -0.56 -0.60
N LEU A 70 4.80 -1.24 0.25
CA LEU A 70 5.25 -2.48 0.90
C LEU A 70 5.54 -3.60 -0.11
N ALA A 71 4.81 -3.65 -1.22
CA ALA A 71 5.08 -4.62 -2.30
C ALA A 71 6.36 -4.28 -3.09
N HIS A 72 6.78 -3.01 -3.09
CA HIS A 72 7.93 -2.52 -3.83
C HIS A 72 8.76 -1.53 -2.99
N PRO A 73 9.48 -1.99 -1.94
CA PRO A 73 10.22 -1.11 -1.02
C PRO A 73 11.19 -0.14 -1.68
N GLY A 74 11.73 -0.48 -2.85
CA GLY A 74 12.73 0.33 -3.57
C GLY A 74 12.19 1.56 -4.30
N ILE A 75 10.91 1.92 -4.15
CA ILE A 75 10.33 3.13 -4.78
C ILE A 75 10.34 4.32 -3.81
N ASP A 76 10.51 5.53 -4.33
CA ASP A 76 10.13 6.76 -3.61
C ASP A 76 8.65 7.04 -3.84
N LEU A 77 7.88 7.24 -2.76
CA LEU A 77 6.45 7.48 -2.85
C LEU A 77 6.04 8.69 -1.99
N THR A 78 5.52 9.72 -2.65
CA THR A 78 4.95 10.91 -1.99
C THR A 78 3.45 10.99 -2.26
N PHE A 79 2.66 11.22 -1.21
CA PHE A 79 1.22 11.47 -1.33
C PHE A 79 0.87 12.86 -0.81
N VAL A 80 0.21 13.62 -1.67
CA VAL A 80 -0.25 14.97 -1.39
C VAL A 80 -1.76 14.96 -1.43
N GLN A 81 -2.40 15.56 -0.43
CA GLN A 81 -3.85 15.74 -0.38
C GLN A 81 -4.15 17.16 0.04
N ASP A 82 -4.98 17.85 -0.74
CA ASP A 82 -5.37 19.25 -0.50
C ASP A 82 -4.16 20.20 -0.42
N GLY A 83 -3.14 19.95 -1.24
CA GLY A 83 -1.90 20.74 -1.30
C GLY A 83 -0.88 20.40 -0.21
N GLU A 84 -1.25 19.61 0.80
CA GLU A 84 -0.38 19.20 1.90
C GLU A 84 0.23 17.82 1.65
N VAL A 85 1.53 17.69 1.89
CA VAL A 85 2.20 16.39 1.92
C VAL A 85 1.66 15.62 3.13
N ARG A 86 0.89 14.56 2.88
CA ARG A 86 0.34 13.69 3.92
C ARG A 86 1.36 12.66 4.37
N PHE A 87 2.14 12.13 3.43
CA PHE A 87 3.26 11.25 3.73
C PHE A 87 4.29 11.21 2.60
N ARG A 88 5.52 10.84 2.96
CA ARG A 88 6.63 10.53 2.05
C ARG A 88 7.30 9.25 2.53
N LEU A 89 7.45 8.28 1.66
CA LEU A 89 8.12 7.01 1.93
C LEU A 89 9.35 6.93 1.03
N PRO A 90 10.58 6.97 1.59
CA PRO A 90 11.80 6.88 0.81
C PRO A 90 12.02 5.45 0.30
N PRO A 91 12.89 5.22 -0.71
CA PRO A 91 13.25 3.87 -1.10
C PRO A 91 14.01 3.17 0.04
N LEU A 92 13.59 1.94 0.36
CA LEU A 92 14.16 1.10 1.42
C LEU A 92 14.61 -0.26 0.86
N PRO A 93 15.59 -0.92 1.51
CA PRO A 93 16.25 -2.10 0.96
C PRO A 93 15.38 -3.36 0.98
N ASP A 94 14.46 -3.47 1.94
CA ASP A 94 13.68 -4.69 2.16
C ASP A 94 12.29 -4.43 2.77
N LEU A 95 11.49 -5.50 2.81
CA LEU A 95 10.14 -5.47 3.36
C LEU A 95 10.10 -5.14 4.87
N PRO A 96 10.96 -5.71 5.74
CA PRO A 96 11.00 -5.30 7.14
C PRO A 96 11.22 -3.81 7.33
N ALA A 97 12.20 -3.19 6.66
CA ALA A 97 12.45 -1.75 6.75
C ALA A 97 11.22 -0.95 6.29
N ALA A 98 10.65 -1.30 5.13
CA ALA A 98 9.43 -0.66 4.62
C ALA A 98 8.23 -0.80 5.56
N ALA A 99 8.06 -1.95 6.20
CA ALA A 99 7.00 -2.17 7.16
C ALA A 99 7.17 -1.33 8.43
N ARG A 100 8.40 -1.13 8.92
CA ARG A 100 8.66 -0.21 10.04
C ARG A 100 8.37 1.24 9.68
N GLU A 101 8.75 1.66 8.48
CA GLU A 101 8.45 3.00 7.97
C GLU A 101 6.94 3.24 7.84
N VAL A 102 6.20 2.24 7.36
CA VAL A 102 4.74 2.31 7.20
C VAL A 102 3.98 2.11 8.51
N PHE A 103 4.55 1.47 9.52
CA PHE A 103 3.88 1.26 10.81
C PHE A 103 4.81 1.48 12.01
N PRO A 104 5.37 2.69 12.19
CA PRO A 104 6.44 2.95 13.16
C PRO A 104 6.01 2.63 14.60
N ASP A 105 4.78 3.00 14.98
CA ASP A 105 4.26 2.74 16.34
C ASP A 105 4.11 1.25 16.65
N ALA A 106 3.80 0.45 15.62
CA ALA A 106 3.46 -0.97 15.76
C ALA A 106 4.66 -1.88 15.56
N LEU A 107 5.55 -1.49 14.64
CA LEU A 107 6.66 -2.28 14.15
C LEU A 107 8.02 -1.67 14.55
N GLY A 108 8.07 -0.92 15.65
CA GLY A 108 9.32 -0.40 16.24
C GLY A 108 10.19 -1.49 16.89
N GLU A 109 10.77 -1.22 18.06
CA GLU A 109 11.78 -2.08 18.70
C GLU A 109 11.29 -3.49 19.09
N GLY A 110 9.99 -3.70 19.25
CA GLY A 110 9.42 -5.01 19.59
C GLY A 110 8.96 -5.85 18.38
N ALA A 111 9.15 -5.36 17.16
CA ALA A 111 8.75 -6.08 15.96
C ALA A 111 9.65 -7.27 15.69
N PHE A 112 9.08 -8.40 15.32
CA PHE A 112 9.84 -9.62 15.07
C PHE A 112 9.61 -10.16 13.65
N PRO A 113 10.67 -10.64 12.99
CA PRO A 113 10.53 -11.30 11.71
C PRO A 113 9.97 -12.71 11.89
N PHE A 114 9.30 -13.21 10.86
CA PHE A 114 8.95 -14.63 10.74
C PHE A 114 9.18 -15.06 9.30
N GLN A 115 9.66 -16.28 9.10
CA GLN A 115 9.85 -16.84 7.78
C GLN A 115 9.84 -18.36 7.80
N GLY A 116 9.45 -18.97 6.69
CA GLY A 116 9.51 -20.42 6.52
C GLY A 116 8.69 -20.92 5.33
N SER A 117 8.64 -22.24 5.20
CA SER A 117 7.86 -22.90 4.15
C SER A 117 6.35 -22.68 4.36
N GLY A 118 5.66 -22.27 3.31
CA GLY A 118 4.19 -22.23 3.23
C GLY A 118 3.57 -23.49 2.64
N GLY A 119 4.39 -24.51 2.39
CA GLY A 119 4.03 -25.70 1.60
C GLY A 119 4.87 -25.82 0.32
N PRO A 120 4.60 -26.82 -0.53
CA PRO A 120 5.37 -27.05 -1.75
C PRO A 120 5.32 -25.85 -2.71
N GLY A 121 6.48 -25.29 -3.03
CA GLY A 121 6.61 -24.12 -3.92
C GLY A 121 6.13 -22.80 -3.32
N LEU A 122 5.92 -22.75 -2.00
CA LEU A 122 5.46 -21.57 -1.25
C LEU A 122 6.45 -21.22 -0.14
N TRP A 123 6.82 -19.95 -0.07
CA TRP A 123 7.64 -19.38 1.00
C TRP A 123 6.92 -18.19 1.62
N ILE A 124 6.94 -18.13 2.94
CA ILE A 124 6.36 -17.05 3.73
C ILE A 124 7.50 -16.30 4.40
N GLU A 125 7.50 -14.98 4.32
CA GLU A 125 8.36 -14.11 5.09
C GLU A 125 7.56 -12.88 5.55
N GLY A 126 7.97 -12.24 6.62
CA GLY A 126 7.28 -11.04 7.07
C GLY A 126 7.78 -10.51 8.39
N VAL A 127 7.09 -9.48 8.88
CA VAL A 127 7.32 -8.87 10.19
C VAL A 127 5.98 -8.67 10.89
N ALA A 128 5.97 -8.88 12.20
CA ALA A 128 4.78 -8.78 13.02
C ALA A 128 5.03 -7.94 14.28
N SER A 129 3.98 -7.29 14.76
CA SER A 129 4.00 -6.49 15.98
C SER A 129 4.02 -7.39 17.23
N PRO A 130 4.67 -6.96 18.32
CA PRO A 130 4.57 -7.67 19.59
C PRO A 130 3.12 -7.67 20.10
N PRO A 131 2.71 -8.62 20.95
CA PRO A 131 1.37 -8.63 21.54
C PRO A 131 1.04 -7.40 22.40
N SER A 132 2.07 -6.71 22.89
CA SER A 132 1.93 -5.43 23.58
C SER A 132 1.34 -4.34 22.68
N PHE A 133 1.34 -4.51 21.35
CA PHE A 133 0.71 -3.57 20.43
C PHE A 133 -0.46 -4.23 19.68
N SER A 134 -1.56 -3.50 19.57
CA SER A 134 -2.68 -3.93 18.73
C SER A 134 -3.47 -2.75 18.17
N ARG A 135 -4.29 -3.02 17.15
CA ARG A 135 -5.24 -2.09 16.53
C ARG A 135 -6.69 -2.55 16.72
N GLY A 136 -7.62 -1.63 16.56
CA GLY A 136 -9.07 -1.92 16.61
C GLY A 136 -9.65 -2.48 15.30
N ASN A 137 -8.84 -2.58 14.25
CA ASN A 137 -9.26 -3.07 12.94
C ASN A 137 -8.16 -3.89 12.26
N ALA A 138 -8.51 -4.58 11.17
CA ALA A 138 -7.59 -5.44 10.42
C ALA A 138 -6.71 -4.70 9.41
N ASP A 139 -6.74 -3.36 9.35
CA ASP A 139 -6.02 -2.60 8.31
C ASP A 139 -4.49 -2.71 8.43
N GLY A 140 -3.99 -3.07 9.62
CA GLY A 140 -2.59 -3.39 9.87
C GLY A 140 -2.16 -4.79 9.41
N ILE A 141 -3.07 -5.62 8.90
CA ILE A 141 -2.75 -6.92 8.31
C ILE A 141 -2.62 -6.74 6.80
N VAL A 142 -1.38 -6.77 6.32
CA VAL A 142 -1.02 -6.63 4.91
C VAL A 142 -0.50 -7.96 4.40
N LEU A 143 -1.15 -8.48 3.36
CA LEU A 143 -0.76 -9.71 2.67
C LEU A 143 -0.31 -9.35 1.25
N LEU A 144 0.88 -9.82 0.90
CA LEU A 144 1.50 -9.64 -0.42
C LEU A 144 1.77 -11.02 -1.01
N VAL A 145 1.57 -11.20 -2.31
CA VAL A 145 2.00 -12.39 -3.05
C VAL A 145 2.75 -11.96 -4.29
N ASN A 146 4.00 -12.41 -4.44
CA ASN A 146 4.86 -12.06 -5.59
C ASN A 146 4.85 -10.55 -5.93
N GLY A 147 4.96 -9.69 -4.91
CA GLY A 147 4.90 -8.23 -5.08
C GLY A 147 3.51 -7.64 -5.37
N ARG A 148 2.43 -8.39 -5.20
CA ARG A 148 1.04 -7.90 -5.35
C ARG A 148 0.30 -7.94 -4.01
N PRO A 149 -0.29 -6.83 -3.54
CA PRO A 149 -1.21 -6.86 -2.43
C PRO A 149 -2.47 -7.65 -2.75
N PHE A 150 -2.91 -8.50 -1.84
CA PHE A 150 -4.16 -9.23 -1.95
C PHE A 150 -4.89 -9.31 -0.61
N SER A 151 -6.10 -9.85 -0.61
CA SER A 151 -6.90 -10.07 0.59
C SER A 151 -7.36 -11.52 0.63
N SER A 152 -7.15 -12.16 1.78
CA SER A 152 -7.70 -13.48 2.10
C SER A 152 -8.26 -13.41 3.51
N ARG A 153 -9.54 -13.75 3.64
CA ARG A 153 -10.19 -13.85 4.95
C ARG A 153 -9.62 -15.03 5.75
N SER A 154 -9.34 -16.15 5.09
CA SER A 154 -8.76 -17.35 5.72
C SER A 154 -7.41 -17.05 6.38
N LEU A 155 -6.51 -16.37 5.64
CA LEU A 155 -5.18 -16.01 6.17
C LEU A 155 -5.28 -14.96 7.28
N GLN A 156 -6.17 -13.98 7.15
CA GLN A 156 -6.42 -13.01 8.23
C GLN A 156 -6.95 -13.69 9.50
N GLU A 157 -7.85 -14.66 9.36
CA GLU A 157 -8.34 -15.45 10.49
C GLU A 157 -7.24 -16.32 11.11
N GLY A 158 -6.35 -16.92 10.31
CA GLY A 158 -5.17 -17.64 10.80
C GLY A 158 -4.21 -16.75 11.59
N ILE A 159 -3.93 -15.53 11.12
CA ILE A 159 -3.13 -14.55 11.86
C ILE A 159 -3.82 -14.20 13.19
N ARG A 160 -5.13 -13.94 13.18
CA ARG A 160 -5.87 -13.62 14.41
C ARG A 160 -5.86 -14.79 15.38
N TYR A 161 -5.98 -16.01 14.89
CA TYR A 161 -5.91 -17.21 15.71
C TYR A 161 -4.55 -17.31 16.39
N ALA A 162 -3.46 -16.98 15.68
CA ALA A 162 -2.11 -16.98 16.24
C ALA A 162 -1.94 -16.03 17.45
N TYR A 163 -2.74 -14.97 17.52
CA TYR A 163 -2.71 -13.97 18.57
C TYR A 163 -3.85 -14.09 19.59
N ARG A 164 -4.76 -15.06 19.45
CA ARG A 164 -6.05 -15.08 20.14
C ARG A 164 -5.96 -15.11 21.68
N GLU A 165 -4.89 -15.70 22.21
CA GLU A 165 -4.65 -15.82 23.66
C GLU A 165 -3.84 -14.64 24.20
N LEU A 166 -3.28 -13.82 23.32
CA LEU A 166 -2.38 -12.72 23.65
C LEU A 166 -3.05 -11.36 23.48
N LEU A 167 -4.06 -11.25 22.61
CA LEU A 167 -4.78 -10.02 22.34
C LEU A 167 -6.21 -10.07 22.88
N PRO A 168 -6.75 -8.94 23.38
CA PRO A 168 -8.16 -8.83 23.72
C PRO A 168 -9.08 -9.10 22.53
N ARG A 169 -10.32 -9.52 22.80
CA ARG A 169 -11.34 -9.71 21.77
C ARG A 169 -11.56 -8.42 20.97
N GLY A 170 -11.67 -8.55 19.65
CA GLY A 170 -11.86 -7.41 18.74
C GLY A 170 -10.59 -6.61 18.43
N ARG A 171 -9.42 -7.05 18.93
CA ARG A 171 -8.12 -6.46 18.59
C ARG A 171 -7.41 -7.27 17.51
N TYR A 172 -6.54 -6.58 16.78
CA TYR A 172 -5.80 -7.12 15.65
C TYR A 172 -4.31 -6.75 15.79
N PRO A 173 -3.39 -7.67 15.50
CA PRO A 173 -1.97 -7.34 15.39
C PRO A 173 -1.71 -6.55 14.11
N VAL A 174 -0.53 -5.93 14.02
CA VAL A 174 0.03 -5.46 12.75
C VAL A 174 0.94 -6.54 12.21
N VAL A 175 0.67 -7.01 10.99
CA VAL A 175 1.43 -8.07 10.33
C VAL A 175 1.58 -7.72 8.87
N VAL A 176 2.82 -7.68 8.38
CA VAL A 176 3.12 -7.56 6.96
C VAL A 176 3.74 -8.87 6.52
N ALA A 177 2.99 -9.66 5.74
CA ALA A 177 3.40 -10.97 5.25
C ALA A 177 3.55 -10.94 3.72
N HIS A 178 4.67 -11.46 3.24
CA HIS A 178 4.95 -11.67 1.83
C HIS A 178 5.06 -13.15 1.52
N LEU A 179 4.23 -13.57 0.58
CA LEU A 179 4.13 -14.91 0.06
C LEU A 179 4.85 -14.95 -1.27
N ARG A 180 5.94 -15.72 -1.32
CA ARG A 180 6.61 -16.04 -2.58
C ARG A 180 6.10 -17.38 -3.04
N ALA A 181 5.57 -17.42 -4.25
CA ALA A 181 4.92 -18.60 -4.80
C ALA A 181 5.36 -18.81 -6.24
N ASP A 182 5.49 -20.06 -6.64
CA ASP A 182 5.57 -20.40 -8.07
C ASP A 182 4.34 -19.82 -8.80
N PRO A 183 4.51 -18.99 -9.85
CA PRO A 183 3.39 -18.42 -10.61
C PRO A 183 2.40 -19.46 -11.14
N SER A 184 2.83 -20.71 -11.38
CA SER A 184 1.96 -21.81 -11.82
C SER A 184 0.99 -22.29 -10.74
N ARG A 185 1.27 -22.00 -9.47
CA ARG A 185 0.50 -22.44 -8.28
C ARG A 185 -0.44 -21.36 -7.73
N VAL A 186 -0.47 -20.19 -8.36
CA VAL A 186 -1.23 -19.04 -7.90
C VAL A 186 -2.07 -18.49 -9.03
N ASP A 187 -3.40 -18.62 -8.91
CA ASP A 187 -4.32 -17.96 -9.82
C ASP A 187 -4.64 -16.55 -9.32
N VAL A 188 -4.09 -15.55 -10.01
CA VAL A 188 -4.33 -14.12 -9.77
C VAL A 188 -5.49 -13.57 -10.60
N ASN A 189 -6.14 -14.38 -11.43
CA ASN A 189 -7.18 -13.97 -12.39
C ASN A 189 -8.61 -14.34 -11.94
N VAL A 190 -8.87 -14.36 -10.63
CA VAL A 190 -10.12 -14.88 -10.07
C VAL A 190 -11.24 -13.83 -9.97
N HIS A 191 -10.91 -12.53 -9.85
CA HIS A 191 -11.92 -11.48 -9.67
C HIS A 191 -11.66 -10.26 -10.56
N PRO A 192 -12.68 -9.54 -11.06
CA PRO A 192 -12.52 -8.34 -11.89
C PRO A 192 -11.69 -7.21 -11.26
N THR A 193 -11.50 -7.21 -9.94
CA THR A 193 -10.62 -6.24 -9.23
C THR A 193 -9.20 -6.78 -8.94
N LYS A 194 -8.92 -8.06 -9.23
CA LYS A 194 -7.63 -8.75 -8.98
C LYS A 194 -7.13 -8.66 -7.52
N ARG A 195 -8.05 -8.52 -6.56
CA ARG A 195 -7.75 -8.38 -5.11
C ARG A 195 -7.77 -9.72 -4.37
N GLU A 196 -8.34 -10.74 -4.97
CA GLU A 196 -8.45 -12.09 -4.40
C GLU A 196 -7.58 -13.02 -5.24
N VAL A 197 -6.80 -13.84 -4.55
CA VAL A 197 -5.86 -14.78 -5.13
C VAL A 197 -6.25 -16.16 -4.62
N ARG A 198 -6.41 -17.13 -5.52
CA ARG A 198 -6.67 -18.51 -5.12
C ARG A 198 -5.37 -19.28 -5.09
N PHE A 199 -5.09 -19.84 -3.91
CA PHE A 199 -4.03 -20.81 -3.71
C PHE A 199 -4.60 -22.21 -3.89
N GLU A 200 -3.79 -23.13 -4.42
CA GLU A 200 -4.16 -24.53 -4.58
C GLU A 200 -4.59 -25.18 -3.25
N ASP A 201 -3.87 -24.88 -2.16
CA ASP A 201 -4.22 -25.29 -0.79
C ASP A 201 -4.11 -24.11 0.19
N GLU A 202 -5.17 -23.31 0.26
CA GLU A 202 -5.26 -22.16 1.16
C GLU A 202 -5.32 -22.58 2.65
N ALA A 203 -5.81 -23.78 2.95
CA ALA A 203 -5.90 -24.29 4.32
C ALA A 203 -4.51 -24.63 4.87
N ALA A 204 -3.70 -25.37 4.10
CA ALA A 204 -2.31 -25.65 4.45
C ALA A 204 -1.50 -24.35 4.59
N LEU A 205 -1.73 -23.38 3.69
CA LEU A 205 -1.06 -22.09 3.76
C LEU A 205 -1.39 -21.31 5.05
N ARG A 206 -2.67 -21.29 5.43
CA ARG A 206 -3.13 -20.69 6.69
C ARG A 206 -2.45 -21.38 7.89
N ASP A 207 -2.43 -22.70 7.91
CA ASP A 207 -1.87 -23.48 9.01
C ASP A 207 -0.35 -23.26 9.13
N ALA A 208 0.37 -23.18 8.01
CA ALA A 208 1.77 -22.83 7.96
C ALA A 208 2.03 -21.41 8.50
N LEU A 209 1.27 -20.41 8.03
CA LEU A 209 1.38 -19.03 8.52
C LEU A 209 1.13 -18.95 10.03
N GLN A 210 0.11 -19.64 10.52
CA GLN A 210 -0.21 -19.70 11.94
C GLN A 210 0.93 -20.35 12.74
N HIS A 211 1.51 -21.45 12.24
CA HIS A 211 2.64 -22.13 12.88
C HIS A 211 3.87 -21.23 12.98
N LEU A 212 4.23 -20.52 11.91
CA LEU A 212 5.36 -19.59 11.90
C LEU A 212 5.17 -18.45 12.90
N LEU A 213 3.97 -17.87 12.94
CA LEU A 213 3.66 -16.80 13.90
C LEU A 213 3.67 -17.30 15.34
N HIS A 214 3.08 -18.47 15.62
CA HIS A 214 3.15 -19.09 16.95
C HIS A 214 4.60 -19.36 17.39
N GLY A 215 5.43 -19.87 16.48
CA GLY A 215 6.85 -20.09 16.75
C GLY A 215 7.54 -18.80 17.15
N ALA A 216 7.42 -17.77 16.30
CA ALA A 216 8.06 -16.48 16.54
C ALA A 216 7.53 -15.74 17.79
N LEU A 217 6.24 -15.93 18.13
CA LEU A 217 5.62 -15.36 19.33
C LEU A 217 6.07 -16.01 20.63
N ARG A 218 6.49 -17.29 20.62
CA ARG A 218 6.98 -17.97 21.83
C ARG A 218 8.27 -17.35 22.35
N ASP A 219 9.09 -16.84 21.45
CA ASP A 219 10.37 -16.21 21.76
C ASP A 219 10.21 -14.74 22.19
N GLN A 220 8.99 -14.20 22.15
CA GLN A 220 8.71 -12.83 22.57
C GLN A 220 8.50 -12.73 24.09
N PRO A 221 9.09 -11.73 24.76
CA PRO A 221 8.85 -11.49 26.17
C PRO A 221 7.38 -11.16 26.40
N ARG A 222 6.76 -11.85 27.37
CA ARG A 222 5.39 -11.56 27.81
C ARG A 222 5.39 -10.28 28.65
N THR A 223 5.43 -9.12 27.98
CA THR A 223 5.43 -7.83 28.66
C THR A 223 4.03 -7.50 29.17
N SER A 224 3.94 -6.95 30.39
CA SER A 224 2.68 -6.72 31.11
C SER A 224 1.98 -5.39 30.78
N GLY A 225 2.38 -4.70 29.70
CA GLY A 225 1.80 -3.43 29.28
C GLY A 225 1.30 -3.47 27.84
N LEU A 226 -0.02 -3.39 27.65
CA LEU A 226 -0.63 -3.24 26.32
C LEU A 226 -0.58 -1.77 25.90
N SER A 227 0.32 -1.42 24.99
CA SER A 227 0.29 -0.19 24.22
C SER A 227 -0.84 -0.26 23.18
N GLN A 228 -1.74 0.73 23.21
CA GLN A 228 -2.85 0.82 22.28
C GLN A 228 -2.47 1.74 21.12
N GLY A 229 -2.35 1.19 19.91
CA GLY A 229 -2.22 2.00 18.70
C GLY A 229 -3.54 2.67 18.33
N ALA A 230 -3.49 3.95 18.00
CA ALA A 230 -4.62 4.65 17.40
C ALA A 230 -4.95 4.05 16.01
N SER A 231 -6.24 3.96 15.68
CA SER A 231 -6.72 3.44 14.38
C SER A 231 -6.71 4.49 13.26
N GLY A 232 -6.06 5.64 13.48
CA GLY A 232 -5.99 6.76 12.54
C GLY A 232 -4.82 6.66 11.55
N PRO A 233 -4.81 7.51 10.49
CA PRO A 233 -3.62 7.68 9.67
C PRO A 233 -2.45 8.10 10.56
N LEU A 234 -1.26 7.58 10.26
CA LEU A 234 -0.06 7.87 11.04
C LEU A 234 0.18 9.38 11.05
N PRO A 235 0.46 10.00 12.21
CA PRO A 235 1.07 11.30 12.22
C PRO A 235 2.50 11.14 11.69
N PHE A 236 2.78 11.69 10.50
CA PHE A 236 4.15 11.83 10.03
C PHE A 236 4.68 13.21 10.37
N VAL A 237 5.86 13.26 10.98
CA VAL A 237 6.64 14.47 11.17
C VAL A 237 7.49 14.67 9.92
N LEU A 238 7.35 15.82 9.26
CA LEU A 238 8.22 16.22 8.17
C LEU A 238 9.69 16.05 8.62
N PRO A 239 10.55 15.32 7.89
CA PRO A 239 11.98 15.51 8.08
C PRO A 239 12.27 16.97 7.76
N GLU A 240 12.79 17.69 8.76
CA GLU A 240 13.37 19.01 8.58
C GLU A 240 14.23 18.98 7.31
N PRO A 241 14.06 19.92 6.38
CA PRO A 241 14.86 19.93 5.17
C PRO A 241 16.32 20.08 5.59
N SER A 242 17.10 18.99 5.46
CA SER A 242 18.54 19.05 5.56
C SER A 242 19.02 20.11 4.58
N GLY A 243 19.64 21.14 5.14
CA GLY A 243 19.94 22.39 4.45
C GLY A 243 20.87 22.16 3.28
N ASP A 244 20.30 22.07 2.08
CA ASP A 244 20.89 22.64 0.88
C ASP A 244 19.77 23.15 -0.04
N ARG A 245 19.35 24.40 0.20
CA ARG A 245 18.36 25.11 -0.63
C ARG A 245 18.95 25.58 -1.97
N SER A 246 20.10 25.08 -2.41
CA SER A 246 20.80 25.60 -3.59
C SER A 246 20.69 24.74 -4.85
N ARG A 247 19.69 23.84 -5.03
CA ARG A 247 19.50 23.18 -6.35
C ARG A 247 18.15 22.51 -6.59
N ALA A 248 17.04 23.25 -6.49
CA ALA A 248 15.76 22.79 -7.06
C ALA A 248 14.78 23.95 -7.32
N ARG A 249 15.09 24.83 -8.27
CA ARG A 249 14.01 25.58 -8.96
C ARG A 249 13.45 24.68 -10.06
N GLY A 250 12.58 23.74 -9.66
CA GLY A 250 11.66 23.11 -10.60
C GLY A 250 10.75 24.20 -11.16
N ALA A 251 10.63 24.29 -12.48
CA ALA A 251 9.78 25.27 -13.15
C ALA A 251 8.34 25.20 -12.62
N PRO A 252 7.64 26.34 -12.49
CA PRO A 252 6.24 26.34 -12.09
C PRO A 252 5.42 25.50 -13.07
N LEU A 253 4.44 24.75 -12.55
CA LEU A 253 3.45 24.04 -13.35
C LEU A 253 2.81 25.03 -14.34
N PRO A 254 2.70 24.70 -15.64
CA PRO A 254 2.06 25.60 -16.58
C PRO A 254 0.59 25.78 -16.18
N LEU A 255 0.18 27.06 -16.07
CA LEU A 255 -1.20 27.46 -15.82
C LEU A 255 -2.14 26.89 -16.90
N PRO A 256 -3.41 26.60 -16.57
CA PRO A 256 -4.36 26.07 -17.52
C PRO A 256 -4.57 27.05 -18.68
N LEU A 257 -4.44 26.56 -19.91
CA LEU A 257 -4.84 27.29 -21.11
C LEU A 257 -6.34 27.61 -21.01
N SER A 258 -6.64 28.89 -20.85
CA SER A 258 -8.00 29.42 -21.03
C SER A 258 -8.39 29.18 -22.49
N LEU A 259 -9.37 28.30 -22.70
CA LEU A 259 -10.11 28.24 -23.96
C LEU A 259 -10.99 29.50 -24.00
N GLY A 260 -10.47 30.54 -24.64
CA GLY A 260 -11.24 31.73 -24.97
C GLY A 260 -12.43 31.33 -25.83
N GLY A 261 -13.63 31.63 -25.32
CA GLY A 261 -14.84 31.62 -26.13
C GLY A 261 -14.82 32.81 -27.09
N THR A 262 -15.21 32.55 -28.32
CA THR A 262 -15.78 33.56 -29.21
C THR A 262 -17.00 32.96 -29.89
N ALA A 263 -18.01 33.82 -30.01
CA ALA A 263 -19.36 33.67 -30.54
C ALA A 263 -19.54 32.71 -31.74
#